data_AF-A0A8H8DPW9-F1
#
_entry.id   AF-A0A8H8DPW9-F1
#
_cell.length_a   1.000
_cell.length_b   1.000
_cell.length_c   1.000
_cell.angle_alpha   90.00
_cell.angle_beta   90.00
_cell.angle_gamma   90.00
#
_symmetry.space_group_name_H-M   'P 1'
#
loop_
_entity.id
_entity.type
_entity.pdbx_description
1 polymer ?
#
loop_
_entity_poly.entity_id
_entity_poly.type
_entity_poly.pdbx_seq_one_letter_code
_entity_poly.pdbx_strand_id
1 'polypeptide(L)'
;MGNSMSKFMSRFFGNKEMRILMLGLDAAGKTKTVVYKNVKFNVWDVGGQDKIRPLWRHYYTGTQGLIFVIDSADRDRIDEARKELHRIICDREMRDSILLVFANKQDLGEAMSPAEVTEKLQLYKFNDRMWYVYPSCAKTGEGLFEGLAWLSSNAKTVLKK
;
A
#
# COMPACT_ATOMS: atom_id res chain seq x y z
N MET A 1 -11.91 41.46 -1.34
CA MET A 1 -10.57 41.03 -1.85
C MET A 1 -10.23 39.62 -1.35
N GLY A 2 -11.05 38.59 -1.66
CA GLY A 2 -10.94 37.26 -1.03
C GLY A 2 -10.69 36.06 -1.94
N ASN A 3 -10.56 36.22 -3.26
CA ASN A 3 -10.53 35.09 -4.21
C ASN A 3 -9.21 34.89 -4.99
N SER A 4 -8.23 35.81 -4.89
CA SER A 4 -6.92 35.63 -5.55
C SER A 4 -5.92 34.86 -4.68
N MET A 5 -5.96 35.03 -3.36
CA MET A 5 -5.03 34.35 -2.45
C MET A 5 -5.29 32.84 -2.38
N SER A 6 -6.57 32.40 -2.38
CA SER A 6 -6.92 30.98 -2.33
C SER A 6 -6.57 30.25 -3.64
N LYS A 7 -6.73 30.89 -4.80
CA LYS A 7 -6.31 30.37 -6.11
C LYS A 7 -4.79 30.33 -6.28
N PHE A 8 -4.08 31.28 -5.68
CA PHE A 8 -2.61 31.29 -5.69
C PHE A 8 -2.04 30.23 -4.73
N MET A 9 -2.65 30.10 -3.55
CA MET A 9 -2.32 29.06 -2.57
C MET A 9 -2.65 27.64 -3.08
N SER A 10 -3.73 27.43 -3.82
CA SER A 10 -4.03 26.12 -4.42
C SER A 10 -3.11 25.77 -5.59
N ARG A 11 -2.53 26.76 -6.28
CA ARG A 11 -1.45 26.56 -7.26
C ARG A 11 -0.11 26.20 -6.59
N PHE A 12 0.17 26.75 -5.41
CA PHE A 12 1.35 26.42 -4.61
C PHE A 12 1.21 25.10 -3.82
N PHE A 13 -0.01 24.76 -3.41
CA PHE A 13 -0.42 23.48 -2.83
C PHE A 13 -1.17 22.66 -3.88
N GLY A 14 -0.49 22.29 -4.97
CA GLY A 14 -1.07 21.45 -6.01
C GLY A 14 -1.66 20.16 -5.42
N ASN A 15 -2.80 19.72 -5.98
CA ASN A 15 -3.31 18.37 -5.77
C ASN A 15 -2.18 17.39 -6.07
N LYS A 16 -1.68 16.70 -5.04
CA LYS A 16 -0.59 15.74 -5.19
C LYS A 16 -1.23 14.41 -5.54
N GLU A 17 -1.28 14.09 -6.82
CA GLU A 17 -1.66 12.74 -7.23
C GLU A 17 -0.57 11.75 -6.83
N MET A 18 -0.98 10.62 -6.25
CA MET A 18 -0.08 9.54 -5.86
C MET A 18 -0.46 8.25 -6.57
N ARG A 19 0.52 7.63 -7.23
CA ARG A 19 0.33 6.27 -7.76
C ARG A 19 0.63 5.26 -6.66
N ILE A 20 -0.39 4.53 -6.24
CA ILE A 20 -0.31 3.52 -5.19
C ILE A 20 -0.75 2.18 -5.75
N LEU A 21 0.17 1.23 -5.80
CA LEU A 21 -0.16 -0.14 -6.15
C LEU A 21 -0.76 -0.83 -4.91
N MET A 22 -1.87 -1.56 -5.05
CA MET A 22 -2.44 -2.32 -3.93
C MET A 22 -2.62 -3.78 -4.31
N LEU A 23 -1.93 -4.68 -3.63
CA LEU A 23 -1.99 -6.10 -3.93
C LEU A 23 -2.57 -6.86 -2.75
N GLY A 24 -3.50 -7.76 -3.04
CA GLY A 24 -4.01 -8.75 -2.10
C GLY A 24 -4.13 -10.08 -2.84
N LEU A 25 -3.73 -11.18 -2.19
CA LEU A 25 -3.70 -12.50 -2.83
C LEU A 25 -5.08 -13.00 -3.28
N ASP A 26 -6.17 -12.39 -2.78
CA ASP A 26 -7.56 -12.81 -3.06
C ASP A 26 -8.46 -11.75 -3.70
N ALA A 27 -7.93 -10.58 -4.08
CA ALA A 27 -8.74 -9.52 -4.67
C ALA A 27 -8.77 -9.61 -6.21
N ALA A 28 -9.78 -9.02 -6.84
CA ALA A 28 -10.13 -9.25 -8.23
C ALA A 28 -10.03 -7.94 -9.04
N GLY A 29 -8.87 -7.71 -9.67
CA GLY A 29 -8.76 -7.16 -11.03
C GLY A 29 -9.50 -5.84 -11.33
N LYS A 30 -9.56 -4.88 -10.40
CA LYS A 30 -10.29 -3.61 -10.57
C LYS A 30 -9.47 -2.39 -10.16
N THR A 31 -9.30 -1.42 -11.06
CA THR A 31 -8.76 -0.10 -10.71
C THR A 31 -9.80 0.66 -9.89
N LYS A 32 -9.43 1.10 -8.67
CA LYS A 32 -10.26 1.98 -7.85
C LYS A 32 -9.49 3.28 -7.59
N THR A 33 -10.15 4.41 -7.78
CA THR A 33 -9.59 5.69 -7.34
C THR A 33 -10.14 5.99 -5.94
N VAL A 34 -9.25 6.09 -4.96
CA VAL A 34 -9.62 6.56 -3.61
C VAL A 34 -9.04 7.95 -3.44
N VAL A 35 -9.85 8.93 -3.06
CA VAL A 35 -9.37 10.28 -2.75
C VAL A 35 -9.32 10.42 -1.24
N TYR A 36 -8.14 10.69 -0.71
CA TYR A 36 -7.96 11.02 0.69
C TYR A 36 -7.28 12.39 0.82
N LYS A 37 -7.99 13.35 1.40
CA LYS A 37 -7.62 14.77 1.45
C LYS A 37 -7.31 15.28 0.04
N ASN A 38 -6.11 15.82 -0.17
CA ASN A 38 -5.60 16.34 -1.44
C ASN A 38 -4.73 15.32 -2.20
N VAL A 39 -4.86 14.03 -1.86
CA VAL A 39 -4.12 12.92 -2.48
C VAL A 39 -5.09 11.96 -3.14
N LYS A 40 -4.88 11.75 -4.44
CA LYS A 40 -5.61 10.76 -5.24
C LYS A 40 -4.78 9.49 -5.29
N PHE A 41 -5.34 8.38 -4.80
CA PHE A 41 -4.76 7.04 -4.83
C PHE A 41 -5.34 6.29 -6.02
N ASN A 42 -4.52 6.03 -7.02
CA ASN A 42 -4.89 5.13 -8.12
C ASN A 42 -4.53 3.71 -7.74
N VAL A 43 -5.49 2.99 -7.15
CA VAL A 43 -5.35 1.65 -6.58
C VAL A 43 -5.58 0.62 -7.69
N TRP A 44 -4.57 -0.18 -7.99
CA TRP A 44 -4.68 -1.29 -8.95
C TRP A 44 -4.87 -2.59 -8.17
N ASP A 45 -6.09 -3.12 -8.13
CA ASP A 45 -6.32 -4.48 -7.63
C ASP A 45 -5.89 -5.45 -8.74
N VAL A 46 -4.75 -6.10 -8.52
CA VAL A 46 -4.17 -7.03 -9.48
C VAL A 46 -4.29 -8.40 -8.85
N GLY A 47 -5.23 -9.21 -9.36
CA GLY A 47 -5.60 -10.42 -8.66
C GLY A 47 -4.43 -11.38 -8.45
N GLY A 48 -4.49 -12.15 -7.37
CA GLY A 48 -3.38 -12.99 -6.91
C GLY A 48 -3.14 -14.26 -7.72
N GLN A 49 -3.93 -14.54 -8.77
CA GLN A 49 -3.77 -15.75 -9.57
C GLN A 49 -2.43 -15.75 -10.31
N ASP A 50 -1.70 -16.87 -10.24
CA ASP A 50 -0.36 -17.03 -10.84
C ASP A 50 -0.29 -16.56 -12.31
N LYS A 51 -1.35 -16.82 -13.07
CA LYS A 51 -1.43 -16.51 -14.52
C LYS A 51 -1.36 -15.00 -14.82
N ILE A 52 -1.74 -14.13 -13.90
CA ILE A 52 -1.80 -12.67 -14.13
C ILE A 52 -0.70 -11.89 -13.43
N ARG A 53 0.11 -12.55 -12.57
CA ARG A 53 1.28 -11.94 -11.90
C ARG A 53 2.28 -11.27 -12.84
N PRO A 54 2.55 -11.77 -14.06
CA PRO A 54 3.45 -11.09 -15.00
C PRO A 54 3.00 -9.68 -15.38
N LEU A 55 1.69 -9.41 -15.37
CA LEU A 55 1.13 -8.10 -15.74
C LEU A 55 1.37 -7.03 -14.68
N TRP A 56 1.72 -7.42 -13.45
CA TRP A 56 1.91 -6.48 -12.34
C TRP A 56 3.01 -5.47 -12.62
N ARG A 57 4.06 -5.88 -13.35
CA ARG A 57 5.19 -5.03 -13.74
C ARG A 57 4.77 -3.78 -14.51
N HIS A 58 3.68 -3.84 -15.27
CA HIS A 58 3.18 -2.66 -16.01
C HIS A 58 2.71 -1.52 -15.08
N TYR A 59 2.51 -1.80 -13.80
CA TYR A 59 2.09 -0.81 -12.80
C TYR A 59 3.23 -0.34 -11.89
N TYR A 60 4.47 -0.83 -12.07
CA TYR A 60 5.59 -0.45 -11.20
C TYR A 60 6.10 0.96 -11.51
N THR A 61 6.21 1.30 -12.80
CA THR A 61 6.75 2.59 -13.24
C THR A 61 5.99 3.77 -12.62
N GLY A 62 6.70 4.58 -11.84
CA GLY A 62 6.14 5.77 -11.19
C GLY A 62 5.22 5.49 -10.01
N THR A 63 5.18 4.25 -9.49
CA THR A 63 4.50 3.92 -8.23
C THR A 63 5.32 4.41 -7.04
N GLN A 64 4.67 5.19 -6.17
CA GLN A 64 5.32 5.84 -5.04
C GLN A 64 5.08 5.11 -3.73
N GLY A 65 4.11 4.21 -3.70
CA GLY A 65 3.85 3.35 -2.55
C GLY A 65 3.13 2.09 -2.96
N LEU A 66 3.40 1.03 -2.22
CA LEU A 66 2.79 -0.27 -2.31
C LEU A 66 1.96 -0.50 -1.05
N ILE A 67 0.67 -0.80 -1.22
CA ILE A 67 -0.18 -1.36 -0.18
C ILE A 67 -0.23 -2.86 -0.40
N PHE A 68 0.22 -3.65 0.57
CA PHE A 68 0.18 -5.10 0.52
C PHE A 68 -0.78 -5.63 1.58
N VAL A 69 -1.85 -6.30 1.16
CA VAL A 69 -2.89 -6.80 2.07
C VAL A 69 -2.67 -8.27 2.33
N ILE A 70 -2.51 -8.60 3.61
CA ILE A 70 -2.39 -9.97 4.10
C ILE A 70 -3.71 -10.39 4.71
N ASP A 71 -4.20 -11.56 4.31
CA ASP A 71 -5.20 -12.27 5.10
C ASP A 71 -4.52 -12.87 6.33
N SER A 72 -4.77 -12.29 7.50
CA SER A 72 -4.07 -12.70 8.72
C SER A 72 -4.56 -14.04 9.25
N ALA A 73 -5.74 -14.51 8.84
CA ALA A 73 -6.24 -15.82 9.23
C ALA A 73 -5.66 -16.94 8.36
N ASP A 74 -5.12 -16.62 7.18
CA ASP A 74 -4.53 -17.59 6.26
C ASP A 74 -3.03 -17.78 6.51
N ARG A 75 -2.73 -18.66 7.47
CA ARG A 75 -1.36 -18.97 7.89
C ARG A 75 -0.59 -19.81 6.85
N ASP A 76 -1.30 -20.54 5.99
CA ASP A 76 -0.68 -21.44 5.00
C ASP A 76 -0.12 -20.67 3.80
N ARG A 77 -0.79 -19.58 3.39
CA ARG A 77 -0.37 -18.77 2.24
C ARG A 77 0.60 -17.63 2.57
N ILE A 78 0.98 -17.45 3.83
CA ILE A 78 1.88 -16.34 4.22
C ILE A 78 3.28 -16.46 3.58
N ASP A 79 3.78 -17.68 3.37
CA ASP A 79 5.07 -17.91 2.72
C ASP A 79 5.03 -17.57 1.23
N GLU A 80 3.90 -17.80 0.58
CA GLU A 80 3.65 -17.35 -0.80
C GLU A 80 3.57 -15.83 -0.86
N ALA A 81 2.82 -15.22 0.06
CA ALA A 81 2.71 -13.76 0.18
C ALA A 81 4.08 -13.10 0.34
N ARG A 82 4.96 -13.68 1.17
CA ARG A 82 6.35 -13.23 1.31
C ARG A 82 7.08 -13.28 -0.02
N LYS A 83 7.05 -14.41 -0.73
CA LYS A 83 7.77 -14.57 -2.01
C LYS A 83 7.33 -13.53 -3.04
N GLU A 84 6.04 -13.27 -3.13
CA GLU A 84 5.51 -12.25 -4.04
C GLU A 84 5.89 -10.84 -3.62
N LEU A 85 5.72 -10.48 -2.34
CA LEU A 85 6.12 -9.17 -1.83
C LEU A 85 7.60 -8.89 -2.12
N HIS A 86 8.48 -9.86 -1.84
CA HIS A 86 9.93 -9.73 -2.10
C HIS A 86 10.20 -9.56 -3.60
N ARG A 87 9.50 -10.29 -4.46
CA ARG A 87 9.63 -10.15 -5.92
C ARG A 87 9.25 -8.75 -6.42
N ILE A 88 8.17 -8.17 -5.89
CA ILE A 88 7.70 -6.84 -6.28
C ILE A 88 8.65 -5.77 -5.74
N ILE A 89 8.96 -5.82 -4.45
CA ILE A 89 9.63 -4.73 -3.76
C ILE A 89 11.12 -4.65 -4.11
N CYS A 90 11.73 -5.76 -4.52
CA CYS A 90 13.09 -5.82 -5.04
C CYS A 90 13.18 -5.46 -6.54
N ASP A 91 12.06 -5.22 -7.22
CA ASP A 91 12.11 -4.72 -8.59
C ASP A 91 12.70 -3.29 -8.62
N ARG A 92 13.56 -3.03 -9.61
CA ARG A 92 14.27 -1.74 -9.76
C ARG A 92 13.31 -0.55 -9.84
N GLU A 93 12.12 -0.75 -10.44
CA GLU A 93 11.13 0.32 -10.60
C GLU A 93 10.38 0.63 -9.29
N MET A 94 10.43 -0.29 -8.33
CA MET A 94 9.79 -0.15 -7.01
C MET A 94 10.77 0.34 -5.93
N ARG A 95 12.04 0.62 -6.25
CA ARG A 95 13.09 0.98 -5.28
C ARG A 95 12.68 2.10 -4.32
N ASP A 96 12.08 3.16 -4.83
CA ASP A 96 11.74 4.34 -4.04
C ASP A 96 10.32 4.30 -3.44
N SER A 97 9.60 3.18 -3.62
CA SER A 97 8.23 3.03 -3.13
C SER A 97 8.19 2.76 -1.62
N ILE A 98 7.29 3.44 -0.90
CA ILE A 98 6.99 3.16 0.51
C ILE A 98 6.10 1.91 0.59
N LEU A 99 6.34 1.04 1.57
CA LEU A 99 5.52 -0.16 1.76
C LEU A 99 4.58 0.00 2.96
N LEU A 100 3.27 -0.08 2.73
CA LEU A 100 2.28 -0.27 3.79
C LEU A 100 1.75 -1.70 3.70
N VAL A 101 1.83 -2.46 4.78
CA VAL A 101 1.19 -3.77 4.86
C VAL A 101 -0.06 -3.65 5.73
N PHE A 102 -1.21 -4.12 5.23
CA PHE A 102 -2.38 -4.33 6.06
C PHE A 102 -2.42 -5.79 6.53
N ALA A 103 -2.27 -6.00 7.84
CA ALA A 103 -2.57 -7.26 8.49
C ALA A 103 -4.10 -7.32 8.66
N ASN A 104 -4.80 -7.79 7.63
CA ASN A 104 -6.24 -7.71 7.53
C ASN A 104 -6.94 -8.92 8.17
N LYS A 105 -8.24 -8.78 8.46
CA LYS A 105 -9.09 -9.77 9.16
C LYS A 105 -8.75 -9.97 10.63
N GLN A 106 -8.36 -8.89 11.32
CA GLN A 106 -8.12 -8.92 12.77
C GLN A 106 -9.39 -9.16 13.59
N ASP A 107 -10.57 -9.21 12.96
CA ASP A 107 -11.83 -9.65 13.57
C ASP A 107 -11.86 -11.16 13.90
N LEU A 108 -10.93 -11.95 13.36
CA LEU A 108 -10.88 -13.40 13.52
C LEU A 108 -9.90 -13.80 14.65
N GLY A 109 -10.28 -14.77 15.48
CA GLY A 109 -9.50 -15.17 16.66
C GLY A 109 -8.14 -15.80 16.33
N GLU A 110 -8.05 -16.47 15.20
CA GLU A 110 -6.84 -17.13 14.68
C GLU A 110 -5.90 -16.20 13.89
N ALA A 111 -6.28 -14.93 13.73
CA ALA A 111 -5.54 -13.96 12.94
C ALA A 111 -4.12 -13.72 13.48
N MET A 112 -3.13 -13.75 12.58
CA MET A 112 -1.76 -13.34 12.88
C MET A 112 -1.73 -11.87 13.31
N SER A 113 -1.02 -11.57 14.40
CA SER A 113 -0.81 -10.20 14.84
C SER A 113 0.08 -9.42 13.84
N PRO A 114 0.06 -8.08 13.82
CA PRO A 114 0.97 -7.28 13.00
C PRO A 114 2.46 -7.61 13.20
N ALA A 115 2.85 -7.97 14.43
CA ALA A 115 4.21 -8.40 14.75
C ALA A 115 4.53 -9.75 14.08
N GLU A 116 3.64 -10.72 14.18
CA GLU A 116 3.80 -12.03 13.53
C GLU A 116 3.86 -11.89 12.00
N VAL A 117 2.99 -11.06 11.41
CA VAL A 117 3.03 -10.76 9.96
C VAL A 117 4.38 -10.13 9.57
N THR A 118 4.92 -9.22 10.38
CA THR A 118 6.22 -8.58 10.16
C THR A 118 7.35 -9.62 10.09
N GLU A 119 7.35 -10.56 11.03
CA GLU A 119 8.33 -11.65 11.09
C GLU A 119 8.20 -12.60 9.90
N LYS A 120 6.98 -13.07 9.61
CA LYS A 120 6.71 -14.03 8.53
C LYS A 120 7.05 -13.47 7.15
N LEU A 121 6.76 -12.18 6.92
CA LEU A 121 7.13 -11.48 5.69
C LEU A 121 8.62 -11.06 5.64
N GLN A 122 9.35 -11.20 6.74
CA GLN A 122 10.76 -10.83 6.87
C GLN A 122 11.03 -9.35 6.51
N LEU A 123 10.16 -8.44 6.96
CA LEU A 123 10.26 -7.02 6.59
C LEU A 123 11.51 -6.34 7.15
N TYR A 124 12.09 -6.89 8.22
CA TYR A 124 13.37 -6.43 8.79
C TYR A 124 14.55 -6.50 7.82
N LYS A 125 14.42 -7.25 6.71
CA LYS A 125 15.41 -7.26 5.62
C LYS A 125 15.41 -5.98 4.79
N PHE A 126 14.32 -5.20 4.82
CA PHE A 126 14.19 -3.95 4.09
C PHE A 126 14.65 -2.80 5.00
N ASN A 127 15.95 -2.52 4.99
CA ASN A 127 16.56 -1.43 5.77
C ASN A 127 16.76 -0.13 4.94
N ASP A 128 16.59 -0.20 3.63
CA ASP A 128 16.77 0.89 2.67
C ASP A 128 15.45 1.62 2.35
N ARG A 129 14.35 1.17 2.97
CA ARG A 129 12.99 1.59 2.63
C ARG A 129 12.15 1.78 3.88
N MET A 130 11.26 2.76 3.81
CA MET A 130 10.23 2.95 4.81
C MET A 130 9.09 1.95 4.63
N TRP A 131 8.77 1.22 5.69
CA TRP A 131 7.63 0.31 5.72
C TRP A 131 6.89 0.35 7.06
N TYR A 132 5.63 -0.07 7.06
CA TYR A 132 4.85 -0.27 8.28
C TYR A 132 3.78 -1.34 8.11
N VAL A 133 3.44 -2.04 9.19
CA VAL A 133 2.35 -3.02 9.23
C VAL A 133 1.23 -2.48 10.12
N TYR A 134 0.05 -2.32 9.54
CA TYR A 134 -1.12 -1.79 10.24
C TYR A 134 -2.17 -2.91 10.42
N PRO A 135 -2.72 -3.13 11.63
CA PRO A 135 -3.84 -4.04 11.82
C PRO A 135 -5.11 -3.49 11.15
N SER A 136 -5.86 -4.31 10.42
CA SER A 136 -7.11 -3.84 9.81
C SER A 136 -8.23 -4.87 9.81
N CYS A 137 -9.46 -4.37 9.72
CA CYS A 137 -10.62 -5.16 9.35
C CYS A 137 -11.36 -4.48 8.20
N ALA A 138 -11.25 -5.05 6.99
CA ALA A 138 -11.90 -4.49 5.81
C ALA A 138 -13.44 -4.51 5.87
N LYS A 139 -14.05 -5.36 6.72
CA LYS A 139 -15.50 -5.42 6.89
C LYS A 139 -16.03 -4.25 7.70
N THR A 140 -15.35 -3.91 8.81
CA THR A 140 -15.75 -2.81 9.71
C THR A 140 -15.13 -1.48 9.27
N GLY A 141 -14.05 -1.52 8.50
CA GLY A 141 -13.27 -0.36 8.08
C GLY A 141 -12.18 0.05 9.07
N GLU A 142 -12.08 -0.63 10.21
CA GLU A 142 -11.09 -0.34 11.25
C GLU A 142 -9.65 -0.45 10.72
N GLY A 143 -8.82 0.53 11.09
CA GLY A 143 -7.40 0.60 10.75
C GLY A 143 -7.08 1.03 9.31
N LEU A 144 -8.06 1.00 8.39
CA LEU A 144 -7.83 1.38 7.00
C LEU A 144 -7.48 2.87 6.86
N PHE A 145 -8.20 3.73 7.58
CA PHE A 145 -8.00 5.17 7.52
C PHE A 145 -6.63 5.57 8.07
N GLU A 146 -6.25 5.00 9.20
CA GLU A 146 -5.00 5.27 9.90
C GLU A 146 -3.80 4.77 9.08
N GLY A 147 -3.90 3.59 8.47
CA GLY A 147 -2.87 3.09 7.55
C GLY A 147 -2.70 3.99 6.33
N LEU A 148 -3.79 4.42 5.70
CA LEU A 148 -3.73 5.37 4.57
C LEU A 148 -3.19 6.75 4.98
N ALA A 149 -3.54 7.23 6.18
CA ALA A 149 -3.03 8.47 6.73
C ALA A 149 -1.52 8.40 7.00
N TRP A 150 -1.02 7.27 7.50
CA TRP A 150 0.40 7.00 7.66
C TRP A 150 1.12 7.03 6.30
N LEU A 151 0.59 6.34 5.29
CA LEU A 151 1.18 6.29 3.95
C LEU A 151 1.24 7.69 3.32
N SER A 152 0.15 8.45 3.38
CA SER A 152 0.06 9.82 2.87
C SER A 152 1.04 10.78 3.54
N SER A 153 1.26 10.63 4.85
CA SER A 153 2.15 11.52 5.60
C SER A 153 3.61 11.27 5.27
N ASN A 154 3.99 10.00 5.07
CA ASN A 154 5.37 9.60 4.80
C ASN A 154 5.77 9.74 3.33
N ALA A 155 4.81 9.61 2.41
CA ALA A 155 5.05 9.84 0.99
C ALA A 155 5.49 11.27 0.65
N LYS A 156 5.07 12.25 1.47
CA LYS A 156 5.50 13.65 1.32
C LYS A 156 6.99 13.85 1.60
N THR A 157 7.62 12.94 2.35
CA THR A 157 9.05 12.99 2.68
C THR A 157 9.90 12.50 1.51
N VAL A 158 9.42 11.50 0.77
CA VAL A 158 10.11 10.96 -0.43
C VAL A 158 10.07 11.97 -1.58
N LEU A 159 8.97 12.71 -1.75
CA LEU A 159 8.80 13.73 -2.79
C LEU A 159 9.58 15.05 -2.57
N LYS A 160 10.33 15.16 -1.47
CA LYS A 160 11.16 16.35 -1.14
C LYS A 160 12.65 16.14 -1.39
N LYS A 161 13.08 14.93 -1.74
CA LYS A 161 14.41 14.66 -2.28
C LYS A 161 14.41 14.84 -3.79
#